data_AF-A0A958LSM2-F1
#
_entry.id   AF-A0A958LSM2-F1
#
_cell.length_a   1.000
_cell.length_b   1.000
_cell.length_c   1.000
_cell.angle_alpha   90.00
_cell.angle_beta   90.00
_cell.angle_gamma   90.00
#
_symmetry.space_group_name_H-M   'P 1'
#
loop_
_entity.id
_entity.type
_entity.pdbx_description
1 polymer ?
#
loop_
_entity_poly.entity_id
_entity_poly.type
_entity_poly.pdbx_seq_one_letter_code
_entity_poly.pdbx_strand_id
1 'polypeptide(L)'
;MRAFFLLAIILLATHSVDALECKVAEYKLSRDLTVGQIKSSFDQIDRDLLVQMAWGEMLKPQKKSMVTPLLHYLAGTEDNADRHGYFRTMLHLVTGDNQPMSRIKIWPQRGEIRKSPFNLQRLCELYR
;
A
#
# COMPACT_ATOMS: atom_id res chain seq x y z
N MET A 1 -14.59 50.49 -25.87
CA MET A 1 -13.33 49.83 -25.47
C MET A 1 -13.60 48.95 -24.25
N ARG A 2 -14.04 47.71 -24.47
CA ARG A 2 -14.33 46.72 -23.41
C ARG A 2 -14.06 45.33 -24.01
N ALA A 3 -12.81 44.88 -24.02
CA ALA A 3 -12.48 43.53 -24.50
C ALA A 3 -11.03 43.10 -24.15
N PHE A 4 -10.50 43.39 -22.96
CA PHE A 4 -9.16 42.89 -22.59
C PHE A 4 -9.05 42.65 -21.08
N PHE A 5 -9.95 41.85 -20.49
CA PHE A 5 -9.81 41.46 -19.08
C PHE A 5 -10.43 40.10 -18.75
N LEU A 6 -10.40 39.14 -19.69
CA LEU A 6 -10.95 37.79 -19.49
C LEU A 6 -10.04 36.67 -20.01
N LEU A 7 -8.72 36.84 -19.94
CA LEU A 7 -7.77 35.82 -20.43
C LEU A 7 -6.57 35.57 -19.50
N ALA A 8 -6.69 35.91 -18.22
CA ALA A 8 -5.62 35.71 -17.23
C ALA A 8 -5.98 34.75 -16.07
N ILE A 9 -7.17 34.12 -16.10
CA ILE A 9 -7.64 33.21 -15.04
C ILE A 9 -7.92 31.80 -15.61
N ILE A 10 -7.15 31.39 -16.60
CA ILE A 10 -7.03 29.97 -17.01
C ILE A 10 -5.55 29.53 -16.85
N LEU A 11 -4.93 30.00 -15.77
CA LEU A 11 -3.68 29.48 -15.20
C LEU A 11 -3.96 28.99 -13.77
N LEU A 12 -5.19 28.52 -13.54
CA LEU A 12 -5.55 27.79 -12.34
C LEU A 12 -5.07 26.36 -12.51
N ALA A 13 -4.06 26.01 -11.70
CA ALA A 13 -3.90 24.68 -11.17
C ALA A 13 -3.66 23.56 -12.21
N THR A 14 -2.54 23.63 -12.94
CA THR A 14 -1.76 22.41 -13.12
C THR A 14 -1.20 22.06 -11.74
N HIS A 15 -2.02 21.46 -10.87
CA HIS A 15 -1.46 20.61 -9.82
C HIS A 15 -0.71 19.54 -10.59
N SER A 16 0.62 19.64 -10.60
CA SER A 16 1.44 18.50 -10.88
C SER A 16 0.92 17.42 -9.94
N VAL A 17 0.24 16.44 -10.51
CA VAL A 17 0.07 15.14 -9.86
C VAL A 17 1.52 14.71 -9.65
N ASP A 18 2.08 15.02 -8.48
CA ASP A 18 3.41 14.58 -8.10
C ASP A 18 3.33 13.07 -8.17
N ALA A 19 3.80 12.52 -9.30
CA ALA A 19 3.82 11.11 -9.55
C ALA A 19 4.75 10.55 -8.48
N LEU A 20 4.19 9.99 -7.41
CA LEU A 20 4.94 9.46 -6.30
C LEU A 20 6.00 8.52 -6.88
N GLU A 21 7.27 8.92 -6.75
CA GLU A 21 8.37 8.11 -7.28
C GLU A 21 8.29 6.73 -6.64
N CYS A 22 8.29 5.69 -7.47
CA CYS A 22 8.18 4.32 -7.02
C CYS A 22 9.45 3.92 -6.26
N LYS A 23 9.44 4.06 -4.94
CA LYS A 23 10.59 3.77 -4.07
C LYS A 23 10.17 2.95 -2.86
N VAL A 24 11.15 2.35 -2.19
CA VAL A 24 10.87 1.59 -0.96
C VAL A 24 10.58 2.60 0.16
N ALA A 25 9.47 2.41 0.88
CA ALA A 25 9.14 3.19 2.06
C ALA A 25 9.23 2.35 3.33
N GLU A 26 9.55 2.99 4.46
CA GLU A 26 9.63 2.34 5.76
C GLU A 26 8.37 2.65 6.59
N TYR A 27 7.85 1.65 7.32
CA TYR A 27 6.77 1.86 8.27
C TYR A 27 7.30 2.50 9.56
N LYS A 28 6.88 3.75 9.82
CA LYS A 28 7.38 4.58 10.91
C LYS A 28 6.48 4.63 12.15
N LEU A 29 5.23 4.18 12.06
CA LEU A 29 4.31 4.24 13.20
C LEU A 29 4.64 3.17 14.25
N SER A 30 4.04 3.32 15.43
CA SER A 30 4.17 2.31 16.48
C SER A 30 3.62 0.95 16.01
N ARG A 31 4.31 -0.12 16.41
CA ARG A 31 3.95 -1.52 16.13
C ARG A 31 3.12 -2.14 17.26
N ASP A 32 2.86 -1.36 18.31
CA ASP A 32 2.06 -1.77 19.48
C ASP A 32 0.63 -1.18 19.43
N LEU A 33 0.26 -0.60 18.29
CA LEU A 33 -1.09 -0.09 18.06
C LEU A 33 -2.12 -1.23 18.00
N THR A 34 -3.33 -0.95 18.44
CA THR A 34 -4.47 -1.85 18.25
C THR A 34 -4.85 -1.95 16.77
N VAL A 35 -5.54 -3.02 16.37
CA VAL A 35 -6.01 -3.22 14.98
C VAL A 35 -6.83 -2.01 14.48
N GLY A 36 -7.71 -1.45 15.32
CA GLY A 36 -8.49 -0.26 14.98
C GLY A 36 -7.64 0.98 14.73
N GLN A 37 -6.62 1.21 15.56
CA GLN A 37 -5.68 2.33 15.38
C GLN A 37 -4.81 2.17 14.13
N ILE A 38 -4.38 0.93 13.83
CA ILE A 38 -3.63 0.61 12.61
C ILE A 38 -4.49 0.91 11.38
N LYS A 39 -5.74 0.41 11.34
CA LYS A 39 -6.67 0.68 10.25
C LYS A 39 -6.88 2.18 10.07
N SER A 40 -7.21 2.90 11.16
CA SER A 40 -7.41 4.35 11.11
C SER A 40 -6.18 5.10 10.61
N SER A 41 -4.97 4.60 10.88
CA SER A 41 -3.74 5.19 10.35
C SER A 41 -3.60 4.91 8.85
N PHE A 42 -3.90 3.70 8.40
CA PHE A 42 -3.87 3.34 6.98
C PHE A 42 -4.92 4.09 6.16
N ASP A 43 -6.10 4.36 6.72
CA ASP A 43 -7.15 5.16 6.07
C ASP A 43 -6.70 6.60 5.76
N GLN A 44 -5.62 7.08 6.39
CA GLN A 44 -5.07 8.44 6.25
C GLN A 44 -3.79 8.50 5.40
N ILE A 45 -3.22 7.37 5.02
CA ILE A 45 -1.99 7.30 4.24
C ILE A 45 -2.34 7.04 2.78
N ASP A 46 -1.68 7.76 1.88
CA ASP A 46 -1.83 7.53 0.44
C ASP A 46 -1.60 6.06 0.07
N ARG A 47 -2.47 5.53 -0.78
CA ARG A 47 -2.47 4.12 -1.15
C ARG A 47 -1.12 3.67 -1.73
N ASP A 48 -0.53 4.49 -2.60
CA ASP A 48 0.77 4.21 -3.21
C ASP A 48 1.88 4.13 -2.15
N LEU A 49 1.80 4.98 -1.12
CA LEU A 49 2.75 4.95 -0.01
C LEU A 49 2.57 3.69 0.85
N LEU A 50 1.33 3.23 1.08
CA LEU A 50 1.07 1.95 1.75
C LEU A 50 1.64 0.76 0.96
N VAL A 51 1.52 0.79 -0.36
CA VAL A 51 2.11 -0.21 -1.27
C VAL A 51 3.65 -0.22 -1.14
N GLN A 52 4.27 0.95 -1.17
CA GLN A 52 5.72 1.11 -0.99
C GLN A 52 6.18 0.65 0.40
N MET A 53 5.38 0.89 1.45
CA MET A 53 5.65 0.40 2.81
C MET A 53 5.54 -1.13 2.91
N ALA A 54 4.50 -1.72 2.30
CA ALA A 54 4.30 -3.16 2.28
C ALA A 54 5.51 -3.85 1.65
N TRP A 55 6.00 -3.28 0.55
CA TRP A 55 7.21 -3.74 -0.12
C TRP A 55 8.46 -3.61 0.75
N GLY A 56 8.65 -2.48 1.43
CA GLY A 56 9.77 -2.28 2.35
C GLY A 56 9.81 -3.29 3.48
N GLU A 57 8.66 -3.59 4.08
CA GLU A 57 8.53 -4.60 5.15
C GLU A 57 8.75 -6.04 4.63
N MET A 58 8.49 -6.32 3.35
CA MET A 58 8.89 -7.59 2.73
C MET A 58 10.41 -7.72 2.59
N LEU A 59 11.06 -6.66 2.10
CA LEU A 59 12.50 -6.66 1.82
C LEU A 59 13.37 -6.63 3.08
N LYS A 60 12.95 -5.89 4.11
CA LYS A 60 13.68 -5.74 5.37
C LYS A 60 12.87 -6.37 6.51
N PRO A 61 13.15 -7.64 6.88
CA PRO A 61 12.41 -8.30 7.94
C PRO A 61 12.57 -7.58 9.29
N GLN A 62 11.45 -7.27 9.93
CA GLN A 62 11.39 -6.71 11.28
C GLN A 62 10.84 -7.75 12.26
N LYS A 63 11.24 -7.69 13.53
CA LYS A 63 10.76 -8.60 14.59
C LYS A 63 9.23 -8.57 14.76
N LYS A 64 8.63 -7.38 14.63
CA LYS A 64 7.17 -7.17 14.52
C LYS A 64 6.88 -6.59 13.14
N SER A 65 6.87 -7.44 12.12
CA SER A 65 6.71 -6.99 10.74
C SER A 65 5.29 -6.51 10.46
N MET A 66 5.19 -5.40 9.73
CA MET A 66 3.93 -4.79 9.32
C MET A 66 3.51 -5.19 7.89
N VAL A 67 4.25 -6.09 7.25
CA VAL A 67 3.94 -6.59 5.90
C VAL A 67 2.54 -7.21 5.81
N THR A 68 2.24 -8.18 6.68
CA THR A 68 0.94 -8.85 6.67
C THR A 68 -0.19 -7.85 6.92
N PRO A 69 -0.06 -6.92 7.88
CA PRO A 69 -1.13 -5.95 8.05
C PRO A 69 -1.39 -5.04 6.86
N LEU A 70 -0.32 -4.55 6.26
CA LEU A 70 -0.40 -3.70 5.07
C LEU A 70 -1.07 -4.46 3.92
N LEU A 71 -0.67 -5.72 3.67
CA LEU A 71 -1.23 -6.52 2.58
C LEU A 71 -2.69 -6.89 2.81
N HIS A 72 -3.11 -7.19 4.04
CA HIS A 72 -4.52 -7.40 4.36
C HIS A 72 -5.35 -6.15 4.11
N TYR A 73 -4.88 -4.99 4.56
CA TYR A 73 -5.57 -3.73 4.34
C TYR A 73 -5.67 -3.40 2.85
N LEU A 74 -4.56 -3.50 2.11
CA LEU A 74 -4.52 -3.24 0.67
C LEU A 74 -5.46 -4.17 -0.10
N ALA A 75 -5.46 -5.48 0.21
CA ALA A 75 -6.37 -6.44 -0.40
C ALA A 75 -7.84 -6.17 -0.04
N GLY A 76 -8.13 -5.88 1.23
CA GLY A 76 -9.51 -5.68 1.72
C GLY A 76 -10.15 -4.35 1.31
N THR A 77 -9.35 -3.40 0.83
CA THR A 77 -9.81 -2.07 0.35
C THR A 77 -9.58 -1.87 -1.14
N GLU A 78 -9.24 -2.92 -1.89
CA GLU A 78 -9.07 -2.86 -3.34
C GLU A 78 -10.36 -3.25 -4.06
N ASP A 79 -10.88 -2.33 -4.87
CA ASP A 79 -12.05 -2.58 -5.70
C ASP A 79 -11.70 -3.30 -7.02
N ASN A 80 -10.48 -3.12 -7.53
CA ASN A 80 -10.05 -3.82 -8.75
C ASN A 80 -9.68 -5.28 -8.45
N ALA A 81 -10.37 -6.22 -9.11
CA ALA A 81 -10.20 -7.65 -8.86
C ALA A 81 -8.78 -8.18 -9.10
N ASP A 82 -8.07 -7.66 -10.11
CA ASP A 82 -6.70 -8.09 -10.44
C ASP A 82 -5.70 -7.62 -9.38
N ARG A 83 -5.79 -6.35 -8.97
CA ARG A 83 -4.96 -5.79 -7.88
C ARG A 83 -5.27 -6.46 -6.54
N HIS A 84 -6.54 -6.78 -6.30
CA HIS A 84 -6.95 -7.54 -5.12
C HIS A 84 -6.30 -8.94 -5.14
N GLY A 85 -6.41 -9.66 -6.26
CA GLY A 85 -5.75 -10.96 -6.45
C GLY A 85 -4.24 -10.89 -6.25
N TYR A 86 -3.61 -9.81 -6.73
CA TYR A 86 -2.18 -9.56 -6.55
C TYR A 86 -1.80 -9.46 -5.06
N PHE A 87 -2.46 -8.60 -4.27
CA PHE A 87 -2.15 -8.48 -2.84
C PHE A 87 -2.44 -9.76 -2.06
N ARG A 88 -3.50 -10.49 -2.41
CA ARG A 88 -3.78 -11.81 -1.81
C ARG A 88 -2.66 -12.81 -2.10
N THR A 89 -2.11 -12.78 -3.31
CA THR A 89 -0.98 -13.64 -3.69
C THR A 89 0.28 -13.25 -2.92
N MET A 90 0.58 -11.96 -2.78
CA MET A 90 1.68 -11.49 -1.93
C MET A 90 1.51 -11.93 -0.49
N LEU A 91 0.32 -11.75 0.08
CA LEU A 91 0.00 -12.16 1.45
C LEU A 91 0.22 -13.66 1.64
N HIS A 92 -0.23 -14.48 0.69
CA HIS A 92 -0.01 -15.92 0.68
C HIS A 92 1.48 -16.29 0.68
N LEU A 93 2.28 -15.63 -0.15
CA LEU A 93 3.73 -15.86 -0.23
C LEU A 93 4.49 -15.46 1.04
N VAL A 94 4.01 -14.43 1.75
CA VAL A 94 4.64 -13.94 2.99
C VAL A 94 4.22 -14.76 4.22
N THR A 95 2.99 -15.25 4.26
CA THR A 95 2.46 -16.02 5.40
C THR A 95 2.66 -17.52 5.26
N GLY A 96 2.76 -18.03 4.02
CA GLY A 96 2.79 -19.46 3.73
C GLY A 96 1.44 -20.17 3.96
N ASP A 97 0.37 -19.42 4.25
CA ASP A 97 -0.93 -19.97 4.66
C ASP A 97 -1.91 -20.05 3.49
N ASN A 98 -2.51 -21.23 3.28
CA ASN A 98 -3.44 -21.51 2.19
C ASN A 98 -4.85 -20.95 2.42
N GLN A 99 -5.13 -20.31 3.57
CA GLN A 99 -6.44 -19.73 3.89
C GLN A 99 -6.34 -18.29 4.41
N PRO A 100 -6.28 -17.29 3.51
CA PRO A 100 -5.93 -15.92 3.90
C PRO A 100 -7.01 -15.16 4.70
N MET A 101 -8.25 -15.62 4.76
CA MET A 101 -9.39 -14.77 5.17
C MET A 101 -10.19 -15.28 6.37
N SER A 102 -10.10 -16.56 6.73
CA SER A 102 -11.02 -17.17 7.69
C SER A 102 -10.63 -16.99 9.17
N ARG A 103 -9.48 -16.36 9.48
CA ARG A 103 -8.88 -16.40 10.83
C ARG A 103 -8.40 -15.06 11.43
N ILE A 104 -8.87 -13.91 10.96
CA ILE A 104 -8.43 -12.63 11.56
C ILE A 104 -9.27 -12.32 12.82
N LYS A 105 -8.99 -13.05 13.91
CA LYS A 105 -9.26 -12.59 15.29
C LYS A 105 -7.98 -12.12 15.98
N ILE A 106 -6.82 -12.58 15.51
CA ILE A 106 -5.48 -12.26 16.01
C ILE A 106 -4.58 -12.16 14.78
N TRP A 107 -3.67 -11.17 14.75
CA TRP A 107 -2.80 -10.96 13.60
C TRP A 107 -1.83 -12.14 13.41
N PRO A 108 -1.69 -12.69 12.19
CA PRO A 108 -0.88 -13.89 11.99
C PRO A 108 0.61 -13.60 12.17
N GLN A 109 1.34 -14.56 12.73
CA GLN A 109 2.80 -14.55 12.74
C GLN A 109 3.34 -14.87 11.35
N ARG A 110 4.40 -14.17 10.93
CA ARG A 110 5.04 -14.35 9.63
C ARG A 110 5.72 -15.72 9.53
N GLY A 111 5.53 -16.41 8.39
CA GLY A 111 6.27 -17.62 8.03
C GLY A 111 7.63 -17.31 7.36
N GLU A 112 8.38 -18.35 7.00
CA GLU A 112 9.63 -18.19 6.22
C GLU A 112 9.35 -17.62 4.82
N ILE A 113 10.00 -16.51 4.46
CA ILE A 113 9.82 -15.89 3.15
C ILE A 113 10.57 -16.69 2.08
N ARG A 114 9.81 -17.24 1.12
CA ARG A 114 10.36 -17.71 -0.15
C ARG A 114 10.70 -16.50 -1.03
N LYS A 115 11.76 -16.60 -1.85
CA LYS A 115 12.18 -15.51 -2.77
C LYS A 115 10.96 -15.00 -3.55
N SER A 116 10.69 -13.70 -3.42
CA SER A 116 9.52 -13.06 -4.03
C SER A 116 9.74 -12.91 -5.54
N PRO A 117 8.82 -13.39 -6.41
CA PRO A 117 8.89 -13.17 -7.86
C PRO A 117 8.47 -11.75 -8.28
N PHE A 118 8.09 -10.89 -7.33
CA PHE A 118 7.51 -9.58 -7.61
C PHE A 118 8.57 -8.49 -7.81
N ASN A 119 8.18 -7.37 -8.43
CA ASN A 119 9.01 -6.17 -8.59
C ASN A 119 8.18 -4.92 -8.21
N LEU A 120 8.70 -4.08 -7.32
CA LEU A 120 8.05 -2.84 -6.87
C LEU A 120 7.71 -1.91 -8.02
N GLN A 121 8.58 -1.77 -9.02
CA GLN A 121 8.35 -0.93 -10.19
C GLN A 121 7.07 -1.34 -10.93
N ARG A 122 6.90 -2.64 -11.18
CA ARG A 122 5.68 -3.19 -11.80
C ARG A 122 4.44 -2.97 -10.92
N LEU A 123 4.62 -3.02 -9.60
CA LEU A 123 3.53 -2.79 -8.67
C LEU A 123 3.05 -1.34 -8.70
N CYS A 124 3.95 -0.37 -8.75
CA CYS A 124 3.57 1.04 -8.92
C CYS A 124 2.96 1.32 -10.31
N GLU A 125 3.41 0.62 -11.35
CA GLU A 125 2.81 0.72 -12.69
C GLU A 125 1.35 0.28 -12.74
N LEU A 126 0.91 -0.63 -11.85
CA LEU A 126 -0.51 -1.03 -11.73
C LEU A 126 -1.43 0.08 -11.17
N TYR A 127 -0.84 1.16 -10.64
CA TYR A 127 -1.54 2.28 -10.01
C TYR A 127 -1.46 3.60 -10.78
N ARG A 128 -0.72 3.62 -11.89
CA ARG A 128 -0.72 4.75 -12.85
C ARG A 128 -1.84 4.60 -13.88
#